data_AF-A0A836GQ96-F1
#
_entry.id   AF-A0A836GQ96-F1
#
_cell.length_a   1.000
_cell.length_b   1.000
_cell.length_c   1.000
_cell.angle_alpha   90.00
_cell.angle_beta   90.00
_cell.angle_gamma   90.00
#
_symmetry.space_group_name_H-M   'P 1'
#
loop_
_entity.id
_entity.type
_entity.pdbx_description
1 polymer ?
#
loop_
_entity_poly.entity_id
_entity_poly.type
_entity_poly.pdbx_seq_one_letter_code
_entity_poly.pdbx_strand_id
1 'polypeptide(L)'
;MRRTFLQAKISPVPVRNVALTSSVAYHPRYALPRRMTLSSSFNTVTDKNRFTSLDLLLQKLSSYVGRRQYKMSSDLTQCLEQFKTLGIDWHELKFLQRGELVELLGGPLQLNHAERAVLLTAVDAKVCGVLCRDTTRHSTRLCMNPGVAEHGWRCGQDGHTNDVYFEGKEQANPAVLQLAHRSASRVARRNGIDVDVRHEPDFSIVGRNSVELNPRIWNAPEHSTFVVTPIGFEFRVHPDDPRAVHQIEEAASEWELHLDVMQQVIAEVLELYAVERGEQPLNLMPGELGEPDVPEVYSSAFHARRSPSSHTEEGGAITEHRMMSADGVERPWFQTPMPQRFRDGVLELLPFSPTIILHSAFRHIERDISSADVNRRLMQPVVDISCLVHPNACFWWNADEEERSTRLILDYAKRMPFALPFNLYFRVDSAKVLRAKPSLARELESLLRAKSSLFDVRRFRSVARSAEAGSVDP
;
A
#
# COMPACT_ATOMS: atom_id res chain seq x y z
N MET A 1 51.21 -4.17 44.80
CA MET A 1 50.02 -4.83 44.22
C MET A 1 48.81 -3.91 44.40
N ARG A 2 48.34 -3.24 43.33
CA ARG A 2 47.11 -2.42 43.36
C ARG A 2 45.91 -3.34 43.13
N ARG A 3 45.06 -3.51 44.14
CA ARG A 3 43.76 -4.19 44.00
C ARG A 3 42.79 -3.23 43.30
N THR A 4 42.52 -3.46 42.02
CA THR A 4 41.40 -2.82 41.32
C THR A 4 40.11 -3.44 41.83
N PHE A 5 39.38 -2.71 42.67
CA PHE A 5 37.99 -3.05 42.97
C PHE A 5 37.14 -2.74 41.73
N LEU A 6 36.84 -3.76 40.93
CA LEU A 6 35.81 -3.67 39.90
C LEU A 6 34.45 -3.59 40.60
N GLN A 7 33.93 -2.37 40.79
CA GLN A 7 32.53 -2.17 41.16
C GLN A 7 31.66 -2.66 39.99
N ALA A 8 30.84 -3.68 40.24
CA ALA A 8 29.86 -4.14 39.27
C ALA A 8 28.80 -3.03 39.05
N LYS A 9 28.63 -2.59 37.80
CA LYS A 9 27.57 -1.64 37.42
C LYS A 9 26.21 -2.34 37.55
N ILE A 10 25.36 -1.87 38.47
CA ILE A 10 23.98 -2.35 38.60
C ILE A 10 23.11 -1.50 37.67
N SER A 11 22.63 -2.11 36.57
CA SER A 11 21.69 -1.46 35.66
C SER A 11 20.25 -1.57 36.22
N PRO A 12 19.47 -0.48 36.25
CA PRO A 12 18.08 -0.53 36.66
C PRO A 12 17.24 -1.28 35.62
N VAL A 13 16.21 -2.01 36.08
CA VAL A 13 15.24 -2.64 35.17
C VAL A 13 14.36 -1.53 34.57
N PRO A 14 14.28 -1.42 33.23
CA PRO A 14 13.46 -0.39 32.61
C PRO A 14 11.98 -0.69 32.88
N VAL A 15 11.34 0.20 33.62
CA VAL A 15 9.90 0.17 33.90
C VAL A 15 9.25 1.39 33.28
N ARG A 16 8.01 1.24 32.80
CA ARG A 16 7.22 2.36 32.27
C ARG A 16 6.41 2.99 33.40
N ASN A 17 6.37 4.31 33.46
CA ASN A 17 5.58 5.07 34.45
C ASN A 17 4.06 4.90 34.23
N VAL A 18 3.63 4.61 32.99
CA VAL A 18 2.24 4.33 32.65
C VAL A 18 2.21 3.06 31.80
N ALA A 19 1.53 2.03 32.30
CA ALA A 19 1.36 0.76 31.61
C ALA A 19 -0.13 0.54 31.30
N LEU A 20 -0.44 0.18 30.06
CA LEU A 20 -1.80 -0.21 29.68
C LEU A 20 -2.20 -1.46 30.45
N THR A 21 -3.46 -1.57 30.88
CA THR A 21 -3.96 -2.76 31.61
C THR A 21 -3.79 -4.05 30.81
N SER A 22 -3.83 -3.98 29.48
CA SER A 22 -3.54 -5.10 28.58
C SER A 22 -2.11 -5.64 28.70
N SER A 23 -1.14 -4.81 29.10
CA SER A 23 0.25 -5.22 29.29
C SER A 23 0.49 -6.02 30.58
N VAL A 24 -0.51 -6.04 31.49
CA VAL A 24 -0.50 -6.82 32.73
C VAL A 24 -1.05 -8.24 32.49
N ALA A 25 -1.54 -8.53 31.28
CA ALA A 25 -2.05 -9.85 30.94
C ALA A 25 -0.95 -10.93 31.06
N TYR A 26 -1.25 -11.99 31.79
CA TYR A 26 -0.31 -13.10 31.97
C TYR A 26 -0.12 -13.87 30.67
N HIS A 27 1.15 -14.10 30.29
CA HIS A 27 1.54 -15.06 29.28
C HIS A 27 2.60 -15.99 29.87
N PRO A 28 2.51 -17.32 29.73
CA PRO A 28 3.44 -18.26 30.37
C PRO A 28 4.92 -18.02 30.07
N ARG A 29 5.21 -17.44 28.90
CA ARG A 29 6.58 -17.11 28.46
C ARG A 29 6.96 -15.63 28.61
N TYR A 30 6.08 -14.79 29.17
CA TYR A 30 6.24 -13.32 29.21
C TYR A 30 6.66 -12.71 27.86
N ALA A 31 6.12 -13.27 26.78
CA ALA A 31 6.35 -12.89 25.39
C ALA A 31 4.99 -12.66 24.70
N LEU A 32 5.01 -12.07 23.50
CA LEU A 32 3.78 -11.89 22.73
C LEU A 32 3.17 -13.26 22.35
N PRO A 33 1.86 -13.48 22.61
CA PRO A 33 1.20 -14.71 22.21
C PRO A 33 1.17 -14.84 20.68
N ARG A 34 1.39 -16.06 20.19
CA ARG A 34 1.22 -16.37 18.77
C ARG A 34 -0.24 -16.16 18.38
N ARG A 35 -0.51 -15.40 17.32
CA ARG A 35 -1.83 -15.30 16.69
C ARG A 35 -1.87 -16.21 15.47
N MET A 36 -2.64 -17.29 15.53
CA MET A 36 -2.85 -18.18 14.39
C MET A 36 -3.86 -17.58 13.42
N THR A 37 -3.64 -17.79 12.12
CA THR A 37 -4.62 -17.42 11.10
C THR A 37 -5.86 -18.31 11.21
N LEU A 38 -7.04 -17.73 11.00
CA LEU A 38 -8.29 -18.46 11.01
C LEU A 38 -8.33 -19.51 9.88
N SER A 39 -9.14 -20.56 10.06
CA SER A 39 -9.30 -21.63 9.06
C SER A 39 -9.73 -21.10 7.69
N SER A 40 -9.47 -21.90 6.65
CA SER A 40 -9.83 -21.59 5.26
C SER A 40 -11.33 -21.45 5.04
N SER A 41 -12.16 -22.05 5.91
CA SER A 41 -13.62 -21.89 5.91
C SER A 41 -14.11 -20.45 6.13
N PHE A 42 -13.21 -19.55 6.57
CA PHE A 42 -13.49 -18.13 6.78
C PHE A 42 -12.81 -17.24 5.73
N ASN A 43 -12.23 -17.81 4.65
CA ASN A 43 -11.62 -17.00 3.60
C ASN A 43 -12.65 -16.13 2.88
N THR A 44 -13.83 -16.69 2.62
CA THR A 44 -14.97 -15.98 2.04
C THR A 44 -16.15 -15.98 3.00
N VAL A 45 -16.95 -14.91 2.99
CA VAL A 45 -18.19 -14.83 3.78
C VAL A 45 -19.32 -15.48 2.99
N THR A 46 -20.03 -16.40 3.65
CA THR A 46 -21.12 -17.21 3.07
C THR A 46 -22.29 -17.27 4.06
N ASP A 47 -23.47 -17.70 3.62
CA ASP A 47 -24.61 -17.94 4.53
C ASP A 47 -24.29 -18.93 5.66
N LYS A 48 -23.34 -19.82 5.45
CA LYS A 48 -22.93 -20.81 6.46
C LYS A 48 -22.13 -20.20 7.62
N ASN A 49 -21.37 -19.13 7.37
CA ASN A 49 -20.45 -18.57 8.36
C ASN A 49 -20.79 -17.14 8.81
N ARG A 50 -21.69 -16.41 8.12
CA ARG A 50 -22.06 -15.03 8.51
C ARG A 50 -22.69 -14.92 9.90
N PHE A 51 -23.35 -15.98 10.37
CA PHE A 51 -24.01 -16.02 11.68
C PHE A 51 -23.09 -16.44 12.84
N THR A 52 -21.82 -16.80 12.57
CA THR A 52 -20.89 -17.27 13.62
C THR A 52 -20.66 -16.22 14.70
N SER A 53 -20.61 -14.93 14.34
CA SER A 53 -20.47 -13.84 15.32
C SER A 53 -21.69 -13.72 16.21
N LEU A 54 -22.89 -13.83 15.64
CA LEU A 54 -24.15 -13.81 16.39
C LEU A 54 -24.23 -15.00 17.35
N ASP A 55 -23.97 -16.21 16.86
CA ASP A 55 -23.99 -17.43 17.68
C ASP A 55 -23.06 -17.31 18.90
N LEU A 56 -21.79 -16.97 18.68
CA LEU A 56 -20.82 -16.80 19.76
C LEU A 56 -21.21 -15.68 20.74
N LEU A 57 -21.85 -14.61 20.26
CA LEU A 57 -22.31 -13.52 21.12
C LEU A 57 -23.49 -13.96 21.99
N LEU A 58 -24.50 -14.62 21.39
CA LEU A 58 -25.66 -15.14 22.12
C LEU A 58 -25.24 -16.19 23.16
N GLN A 59 -24.27 -17.05 22.83
CA GLN A 59 -23.67 -17.99 23.77
C GLN A 59 -23.01 -17.25 24.95
N LYS A 60 -22.19 -16.23 24.70
CA LYS A 60 -21.55 -15.44 25.77
C LYS A 60 -22.58 -14.77 26.68
N LEU A 61 -23.65 -14.19 26.11
CA LEU A 61 -24.73 -13.54 26.85
C LEU A 61 -25.60 -14.52 27.66
N SER A 62 -25.61 -15.81 27.31
CA SER A 62 -26.40 -16.86 27.96
C SER A 62 -25.58 -17.74 28.92
N SER A 63 -24.26 -17.57 28.92
CA SER A 63 -23.32 -18.42 29.65
C SER A 63 -23.07 -17.94 31.10
N TYR A 64 -21.93 -18.34 31.67
CA TYR A 64 -21.50 -17.91 33.00
C TYR A 64 -20.67 -16.63 32.88
N VAL A 65 -20.96 -15.64 33.74
CA VAL A 65 -20.33 -14.31 33.67
C VAL A 65 -19.46 -14.03 34.90
N GLY A 66 -18.26 -13.50 34.64
CA GLY A 66 -17.34 -13.02 35.65
C GLY A 66 -16.58 -14.11 36.41
N ARG A 67 -15.72 -13.70 37.34
CA ARG A 67 -14.87 -14.62 38.12
C ARG A 67 -15.66 -15.58 39.00
N ARG A 68 -16.84 -15.14 39.47
CA ARG A 68 -17.75 -15.93 40.29
C ARG A 68 -18.62 -16.89 39.48
N GLN A 69 -18.52 -16.85 38.15
CA GLN A 69 -19.27 -17.72 37.24
C GLN A 69 -20.78 -17.63 37.53
N TYR A 70 -21.35 -16.43 37.45
CA TYR A 70 -22.80 -16.25 37.61
C TYR A 70 -23.52 -16.76 36.37
N LYS A 71 -24.41 -17.74 36.53
CA LYS A 71 -25.21 -18.25 35.42
C LYS A 71 -26.26 -17.23 35.02
N MET A 72 -26.27 -16.85 33.74
CA MET A 72 -27.35 -16.06 33.17
C MET A 72 -28.63 -16.90 33.10
N SER A 73 -29.74 -16.34 33.58
CA SER A 73 -31.04 -17.01 33.63
C SER A 73 -31.76 -17.05 32.28
N SER A 74 -31.46 -16.09 31.40
CA SER A 74 -32.00 -16.02 30.04
C SER A 74 -31.09 -16.78 29.07
N ASP A 75 -31.67 -17.66 28.26
CA ASP A 75 -30.95 -18.40 27.23
C ASP A 75 -31.33 -17.90 25.83
N LEU A 76 -30.50 -17.01 25.29
CA LEU A 76 -30.70 -16.41 23.98
C LEU A 76 -30.24 -17.31 22.83
N THR A 77 -29.58 -18.44 23.10
CA THR A 77 -29.08 -19.32 22.04
C THR A 77 -30.20 -19.95 21.21
N GLN A 78 -31.38 -20.10 21.83
CA GLN A 78 -32.59 -20.65 21.19
C GLN A 78 -33.09 -19.79 20.03
N CYS A 79 -32.77 -18.50 20.04
CA CYS A 79 -33.22 -17.55 19.02
C CYS A 79 -32.35 -17.59 17.74
N LEU A 80 -31.21 -18.27 17.76
CA LEU A 80 -30.26 -18.28 16.64
C LEU A 80 -30.91 -18.78 15.33
N GLU A 81 -31.71 -19.84 15.38
CA GLU A 81 -32.35 -20.41 14.19
C GLU A 81 -33.43 -19.47 13.62
N GLN A 82 -34.10 -18.70 14.47
CA GLN A 82 -35.04 -17.67 14.03
C GLN A 82 -34.29 -16.51 13.33
N PHE A 83 -33.17 -16.04 13.90
CA PHE A 83 -32.31 -15.04 13.24
C PHE A 83 -31.82 -15.54 11.87
N LYS A 84 -31.39 -16.80 11.76
CA LYS A 84 -30.97 -17.41 10.49
C LYS A 84 -32.10 -17.44 9.47
N THR A 85 -33.31 -17.80 9.90
CA THR A 85 -34.50 -17.88 9.03
C THR A 85 -34.92 -16.50 8.53
N LEU A 86 -34.81 -15.48 9.38
CA LEU A 86 -35.03 -14.08 9.02
C LEU A 86 -33.88 -13.49 8.18
N GLY A 87 -32.77 -14.22 8.06
CA GLY A 87 -31.58 -13.78 7.33
C GLY A 87 -30.83 -12.64 8.01
N ILE A 88 -31.08 -12.36 9.29
CA ILE A 88 -30.50 -11.23 10.04
C ILE A 88 -29.29 -11.71 10.83
N ASP A 89 -28.10 -11.28 10.43
CA ASP A 89 -26.87 -11.52 11.19
C ASP A 89 -26.62 -10.45 12.28
N TRP A 90 -25.58 -10.65 13.10
CA TRP A 90 -25.21 -9.69 14.15
C TRP A 90 -24.91 -8.30 13.59
N HIS A 91 -24.28 -8.24 12.43
CA HIS A 91 -23.85 -7.00 11.84
C HIS A 91 -25.02 -6.24 11.21
N GLU A 92 -26.03 -6.92 10.66
CA GLU A 92 -27.30 -6.36 10.21
C GLU A 92 -28.18 -5.90 11.36
N LEU A 93 -28.23 -6.66 12.46
CA LEU A 93 -28.98 -6.29 13.67
C LEU A 93 -28.58 -4.91 14.20
N LYS A 94 -27.31 -4.52 14.04
CA LYS A 94 -26.81 -3.20 14.44
C LYS A 94 -27.31 -2.04 13.57
N PHE A 95 -27.78 -2.31 12.35
CA PHE A 95 -28.30 -1.28 11.45
C PHE A 95 -29.79 -1.05 11.57
N LEU A 96 -30.52 -1.97 12.19
CA LEU A 96 -31.96 -1.81 12.37
C LEU A 96 -32.26 -0.54 13.16
N GLN A 97 -33.20 0.23 12.65
CA GLN A 97 -33.74 1.39 13.34
C GLN A 97 -34.55 0.94 14.56
N ARG A 98 -34.81 1.88 15.47
CA ARG A 98 -35.53 1.58 16.71
C ARG A 98 -36.89 0.93 16.47
N GLY A 99 -37.65 1.37 15.47
CA GLY A 99 -38.95 0.78 15.12
C GLY A 99 -38.82 -0.68 14.68
N GLU A 100 -37.95 -0.92 13.69
CA GLU A 100 -37.64 -2.25 13.16
C GLU A 100 -37.14 -3.21 14.25
N LEU A 101 -36.30 -2.72 15.18
CA LEU A 101 -35.80 -3.51 16.30
C LEU A 101 -36.93 -3.87 17.29
N VAL A 102 -37.85 -2.95 17.59
CA VAL A 102 -39.00 -3.23 18.46
C VAL A 102 -39.92 -4.28 17.84
N GLU A 103 -40.19 -4.16 16.53
CA GLU A 103 -40.99 -5.14 15.78
C GLU A 103 -40.30 -6.52 15.74
N LEU A 104 -38.99 -6.56 15.49
CA LEU A 104 -38.21 -7.80 15.46
C LEU A 104 -38.22 -8.52 16.81
N LEU A 105 -37.91 -7.81 17.89
CA LEU A 105 -37.80 -8.38 19.23
C LEU A 105 -39.17 -8.76 19.83
N GLY A 106 -40.23 -8.05 19.45
CA GLY A 106 -41.59 -8.28 19.93
C GLY A 106 -42.43 -9.23 19.09
N GLY A 107 -42.17 -9.30 17.78
CA GLY A 107 -42.92 -10.10 16.83
C GLY A 107 -42.22 -11.43 16.52
N PRO A 108 -41.36 -11.52 15.50
CA PRO A 108 -40.75 -12.78 15.07
C PRO A 108 -39.94 -13.53 16.13
N LEU A 109 -39.19 -12.81 16.98
CA LEU A 109 -38.34 -13.43 18.00
C LEU A 109 -39.06 -13.68 19.34
N GLN A 110 -40.19 -13.01 19.58
CA GLN A 110 -41.00 -13.13 20.79
C GLN A 110 -40.22 -13.08 22.13
N LEU A 111 -39.14 -12.28 22.20
CA LEU A 111 -38.30 -12.22 23.40
C LEU A 111 -39.07 -11.62 24.59
N ASN A 112 -38.86 -12.17 25.78
CA ASN A 112 -39.38 -11.57 27.02
C ASN A 112 -38.55 -10.34 27.44
N HIS A 113 -39.04 -9.58 28.44
CA HIS A 113 -38.37 -8.35 28.88
C HIS A 113 -36.94 -8.55 29.38
N ALA A 114 -36.64 -9.68 30.02
CA ALA A 114 -35.30 -9.98 30.54
C ALA A 114 -34.33 -10.31 29.39
N GLU A 115 -34.76 -11.15 28.44
CA GLU A 115 -34.00 -11.50 27.23
C GLU A 115 -33.69 -10.27 26.39
N ARG A 116 -34.69 -9.39 26.19
CA ARG A 116 -34.50 -8.11 25.50
C ARG A 116 -33.46 -7.26 26.21
N ALA A 117 -33.55 -7.12 27.54
CA ALA A 117 -32.60 -6.31 28.30
C ALA A 117 -31.16 -6.81 28.11
N VAL A 118 -30.94 -8.12 28.15
CA VAL A 118 -29.61 -8.73 27.96
C VAL A 118 -29.10 -8.48 26.54
N LEU A 119 -29.89 -8.76 25.50
CA LEU A 119 -29.47 -8.58 24.11
C LEU A 119 -29.20 -7.09 23.79
N LEU A 120 -30.01 -6.19 24.33
CA LEU A 120 -29.87 -4.75 24.13
C LEU A 120 -28.54 -4.21 24.66
N THR A 121 -27.93 -4.81 25.69
CA THR A 121 -26.59 -4.36 26.15
C THR A 121 -25.53 -4.44 25.05
N ALA A 122 -25.57 -5.48 24.22
CA ALA A 122 -24.63 -5.64 23.12
C ALA A 122 -25.01 -4.76 21.90
N VAL A 123 -26.31 -4.60 21.63
CA VAL A 123 -26.82 -3.81 20.51
C VAL A 123 -26.60 -2.31 20.73
N ASP A 124 -26.78 -1.84 21.97
CA ASP A 124 -26.55 -0.46 22.38
C ASP A 124 -25.07 -0.09 22.29
N ALA A 125 -24.19 -0.96 22.81
CA ALA A 125 -22.74 -0.80 22.66
C ALA A 125 -22.25 -0.99 21.22
N LYS A 126 -23.12 -1.40 20.29
CA LYS A 126 -22.82 -1.71 18.88
C LYS A 126 -21.57 -2.59 18.75
N VAL A 127 -21.48 -3.64 19.57
CA VAL A 127 -20.28 -4.50 19.67
C VAL A 127 -19.76 -4.88 18.27
N CYS A 128 -18.46 -4.68 18.02
CA CYS A 128 -17.84 -4.87 16.71
C CYS A 128 -18.19 -6.24 16.11
N GLY A 129 -18.00 -7.31 16.89
CA GLY A 129 -18.46 -8.66 16.55
C GLY A 129 -17.62 -9.37 15.49
N VAL A 130 -16.44 -8.86 15.14
CA VAL A 130 -15.49 -9.57 14.25
C VAL A 130 -14.87 -10.74 14.99
N LEU A 131 -14.77 -11.90 14.33
CA LEU A 131 -14.05 -13.05 14.87
C LEU A 131 -12.55 -12.79 14.82
N CYS A 132 -11.92 -12.69 15.99
CA CYS A 132 -10.50 -12.40 16.13
C CYS A 132 -9.63 -13.64 15.95
N ARG A 133 -8.39 -13.44 15.54
CA ARG A 133 -7.33 -14.45 15.59
C ARG A 133 -7.03 -14.78 17.05
N ASP A 134 -6.73 -16.05 17.31
CA ASP A 134 -6.41 -16.54 18.65
C ASP A 134 -5.15 -17.41 18.61
N THR A 135 -4.73 -17.89 19.77
CA THR A 135 -3.63 -18.87 19.93
C THR A 135 -3.93 -20.21 19.27
N THR A 136 -5.22 -20.51 19.03
CA THR A 136 -5.71 -21.72 18.37
C THR A 136 -6.34 -21.41 17.01
N ARG A 137 -6.36 -22.41 16.12
CA ARG A 137 -6.98 -22.30 14.78
C ARG A 137 -8.50 -22.15 14.83
N HIS A 138 -9.16 -22.78 15.80
CA HIS A 138 -10.57 -22.57 16.10
C HIS A 138 -10.68 -21.43 17.11
N SER A 139 -11.07 -20.24 16.64
CA SER A 139 -11.28 -19.09 17.49
C SER A 139 -12.74 -19.00 17.95
N THR A 140 -12.94 -18.63 19.20
CA THR A 140 -14.25 -18.23 19.78
C THR A 140 -14.22 -16.80 20.31
N ARG A 141 -13.16 -16.06 19.95
CA ARG A 141 -12.90 -14.71 20.42
C ARG A 141 -13.54 -13.70 19.48
N LEU A 142 -14.49 -12.93 19.99
CA LEU A 142 -15.07 -11.80 19.27
C LEU A 142 -14.42 -10.50 19.73
N CYS A 143 -14.30 -9.55 18.81
CA CYS A 143 -13.97 -8.17 19.15
C CYS A 143 -15.15 -7.53 19.89
N MET A 144 -14.95 -7.21 21.17
CA MET A 144 -15.96 -6.61 22.06
C MET A 144 -15.93 -5.08 22.08
N ASN A 145 -15.06 -4.45 21.29
CA ASN A 145 -14.96 -3.00 21.20
C ASN A 145 -16.26 -2.40 20.64
N PRO A 146 -16.65 -1.18 21.07
CA PRO A 146 -17.80 -0.49 20.51
C PRO A 146 -17.55 -0.16 19.04
N GLY A 147 -18.56 -0.40 18.21
CA GLY A 147 -18.52 -0.09 16.79
C GLY A 147 -18.84 1.37 16.52
N VAL A 148 -18.27 1.92 15.45
CA VAL A 148 -18.57 3.28 14.96
C VAL A 148 -19.29 3.21 13.62
N ALA A 149 -20.23 4.14 13.40
CA ALA A 149 -21.05 4.16 12.19
C ALA A 149 -20.20 4.29 10.90
N GLU A 150 -19.11 5.05 10.98
CA GLU A 150 -18.16 5.31 9.89
C GLU A 150 -17.48 4.05 9.35
N HIS A 151 -17.46 2.98 10.14
CA HIS A 151 -16.89 1.67 9.77
C HIS A 151 -17.95 0.57 9.74
N GLY A 152 -19.21 0.94 9.50
CA GLY A 152 -20.31 -0.02 9.43
C GLY A 152 -20.54 -0.74 10.76
N TRP A 153 -20.43 0.00 11.86
CA TRP A 153 -20.49 -0.50 13.24
C TRP A 153 -19.40 -1.52 13.56
N ARG A 154 -18.24 -1.44 12.89
CA ARG A 154 -16.99 -2.06 13.34
C ARG A 154 -16.16 -1.04 14.13
N CYS A 155 -15.16 -1.51 14.87
CA CYS A 155 -14.39 -0.64 15.76
C CYS A 155 -13.21 0.09 15.11
N GLY A 156 -12.87 -0.20 13.84
CA GLY A 156 -11.67 0.34 13.15
C GLY A 156 -10.34 -0.28 13.61
N GLN A 157 -10.23 -0.69 14.87
CA GLN A 157 -9.02 -1.33 15.41
C GLN A 157 -8.72 -2.70 14.78
N ASP A 158 -7.44 -3.06 14.69
CA ASP A 158 -6.96 -4.33 14.10
C ASP A 158 -7.52 -4.58 12.68
N GLY A 159 -7.78 -3.51 11.92
CA GLY A 159 -8.31 -3.62 10.56
C GLY A 159 -9.79 -3.99 10.47
N HIS A 160 -10.53 -3.89 11.58
CA HIS A 160 -11.97 -4.09 11.62
C HIS A 160 -12.70 -2.90 10.99
N THR A 161 -12.67 -2.83 9.66
CA THR A 161 -13.40 -1.85 8.86
C THR A 161 -14.63 -2.47 8.23
N ASN A 162 -15.40 -1.66 7.51
CA ASN A 162 -16.57 -2.04 6.69
C ASN A 162 -16.56 -3.50 6.20
N ASP A 163 -17.70 -4.18 6.35
CA ASP A 163 -17.97 -5.55 5.87
C ASP A 163 -16.93 -6.64 6.25
N VAL A 164 -15.98 -6.37 7.14
CA VAL A 164 -15.10 -7.41 7.71
C VAL A 164 -15.89 -8.25 8.72
N TYR A 165 -15.91 -9.58 8.55
CA TYR A 165 -16.53 -10.53 9.48
C TYR A 165 -15.49 -11.31 10.29
N PHE A 166 -14.32 -11.55 9.70
CA PHE A 166 -13.26 -12.40 10.27
C PHE A 166 -11.90 -11.68 10.14
N GLU A 167 -11.11 -11.64 11.22
CA GLU A 167 -9.86 -10.86 11.28
C GLU A 167 -8.81 -11.39 10.29
N GLY A 168 -8.40 -10.49 9.38
CA GLY A 168 -7.44 -10.75 8.32
C GLY A 168 -7.89 -11.82 7.32
N LYS A 169 -9.17 -11.75 6.94
CA LYS A 169 -9.82 -12.47 5.82
C LYS A 169 -10.49 -11.46 4.89
N GLU A 170 -11.06 -11.94 3.78
CA GLU A 170 -11.74 -11.07 2.81
C GLU A 170 -13.00 -10.43 3.42
N GLN A 171 -13.36 -9.24 2.90
CA GLN A 171 -14.60 -8.56 3.25
C GLN A 171 -15.81 -9.33 2.69
N ALA A 172 -16.95 -9.22 3.35
CA ALA A 172 -18.21 -9.72 2.83
C ALA A 172 -18.55 -8.98 1.52
N ASN A 173 -19.08 -9.72 0.54
CA ASN A 173 -19.64 -9.13 -0.67
C ASN A 173 -21.15 -8.94 -0.47
N PRO A 174 -21.65 -7.70 -0.28
CA PRO A 174 -23.06 -7.46 0.05
C PRO A 174 -24.01 -7.90 -1.07
N ALA A 175 -23.55 -7.85 -2.34
CA ALA A 175 -24.36 -8.24 -3.50
C ALA A 175 -24.59 -9.76 -3.57
N VAL A 176 -23.58 -10.56 -3.20
CA VAL A 176 -23.68 -12.02 -3.18
C VAL A 176 -24.55 -12.51 -2.01
N LEU A 177 -24.50 -11.79 -0.88
CA LEU A 177 -25.19 -12.18 0.36
C LEU A 177 -26.59 -11.56 0.50
N GLN A 178 -27.05 -10.77 -0.48
CA GLN A 178 -28.34 -10.07 -0.46
C GLN A 178 -28.60 -9.33 0.87
N LEU A 179 -27.56 -8.71 1.44
CA LEU A 179 -27.65 -8.06 2.75
C LEU A 179 -28.55 -6.82 2.61
N ALA A 180 -29.80 -6.94 3.05
CA ALA A 180 -30.74 -5.84 3.09
C ALA A 180 -30.11 -4.72 3.92
N HIS A 181 -30.16 -3.49 3.42
CA HIS A 181 -29.54 -2.31 4.03
C HIS A 181 -28.01 -2.20 3.94
N ARG A 182 -27.31 -2.89 3.02
CA ARG A 182 -25.87 -2.61 2.75
C ARG A 182 -25.60 -2.32 1.28
N SER A 183 -25.14 -1.11 0.98
CA SER A 183 -24.60 -0.73 -0.33
C SER A 183 -23.10 -1.07 -0.36
N ALA A 184 -22.63 -1.69 -1.45
CA ALA A 184 -21.24 -2.17 -1.62
C ALA A 184 -20.14 -1.08 -1.56
N SER A 185 -20.53 0.19 -1.46
CA SER A 185 -19.63 1.33 -1.29
C SER A 185 -20.33 2.33 -0.36
N ARG A 186 -20.01 2.26 0.93
CA ARG A 186 -20.45 3.27 1.91
C ARG A 186 -19.31 4.24 2.12
N VAL A 187 -19.42 5.32 1.37
CA VAL A 187 -18.51 6.45 1.39
C VAL A 187 -18.97 7.38 2.52
N ALA A 188 -18.13 7.57 3.53
CA ALA A 188 -18.39 8.47 4.64
C ALA A 188 -18.06 9.90 4.22
N ARG A 189 -19.01 10.84 4.31
CA ARG A 189 -18.76 12.22 3.91
C ARG A 189 -18.04 12.97 5.04
N ARG A 190 -16.81 13.44 4.81
CA ARG A 190 -16.02 14.25 5.76
C ARG A 190 -15.58 15.55 5.08
N ASN A 191 -15.84 16.69 5.73
CA ASN A 191 -15.51 18.02 5.20
C ASN A 191 -16.03 18.29 3.78
N GLY A 192 -17.22 17.76 3.46
CA GLY A 192 -17.84 17.90 2.13
C GLY A 192 -17.35 16.89 1.09
N ILE A 193 -16.27 16.15 1.36
CA ILE A 193 -15.66 15.15 0.47
C ILE A 193 -16.14 13.76 0.90
N ASP A 194 -16.39 12.92 -0.10
CA ASP A 194 -16.80 11.54 0.05
C ASP A 194 -15.53 10.69 0.36
N VAL A 195 -15.46 9.97 1.49
CA VAL A 195 -14.27 9.19 1.93
C VAL A 195 -14.58 7.69 2.03
N ASP A 196 -13.76 6.85 1.39
CA ASP A 196 -13.85 5.39 1.47
C ASP A 196 -12.63 4.82 2.21
N VAL A 197 -12.84 4.29 3.41
CA VAL A 197 -11.77 3.78 4.30
C VAL A 197 -11.67 2.25 4.19
N ARG A 198 -10.47 1.76 3.88
CA ARG A 198 -10.18 0.33 3.65
C ARG A 198 -9.01 -0.16 4.51
N HIS A 199 -8.88 -1.46 4.69
CA HIS A 199 -7.69 -2.04 5.32
C HIS A 199 -6.47 -1.87 4.40
N GLU A 200 -5.30 -1.59 5.00
CA GLU A 200 -4.01 -1.65 4.32
C GLU A 200 -3.79 -3.01 3.63
N PRO A 201 -3.54 -3.06 2.31
CA PRO A 201 -3.23 -4.33 1.66
C PRO A 201 -1.87 -4.84 2.09
N ASP A 202 -1.68 -6.12 1.85
CA ASP A 202 -0.33 -6.65 1.80
C ASP A 202 0.38 -6.08 0.57
N PHE A 203 1.29 -5.13 0.80
CA PHE A 203 2.15 -4.56 -0.24
C PHE A 203 3.33 -5.47 -0.59
N SER A 204 3.52 -6.57 0.15
CA SER A 204 4.53 -7.57 -0.19
C SER A 204 4.18 -8.25 -1.50
N ILE A 205 5.17 -8.35 -2.39
CA ILE A 205 4.97 -8.97 -3.69
C ILE A 205 4.96 -10.48 -3.52
N VAL A 206 3.76 -11.05 -3.38
CA VAL A 206 3.59 -12.50 -3.41
C VAL A 206 3.43 -12.97 -4.86
N GLY A 207 4.53 -13.42 -5.46
CA GLY A 207 4.48 -14.43 -6.52
C GLY A 207 4.62 -13.96 -7.98
N ARG A 208 5.65 -13.17 -8.33
CA ARG A 208 6.08 -13.12 -9.75
C ARG A 208 7.53 -13.40 -10.10
N ASN A 209 8.57 -12.99 -9.36
CA ASN A 209 9.91 -12.98 -9.98
C ASN A 209 11.05 -13.58 -9.15
N SER A 210 11.00 -14.87 -8.80
CA SER A 210 12.20 -15.55 -8.27
C SER A 210 13.02 -16.31 -9.34
N VAL A 211 12.56 -16.40 -10.60
CA VAL A 211 13.22 -17.26 -11.60
C VAL A 211 13.54 -16.57 -12.94
N GLU A 212 12.87 -15.47 -13.30
CA GLU A 212 12.97 -14.88 -14.65
C GLU A 212 13.66 -13.50 -14.75
N LEU A 213 14.20 -12.98 -13.64
CA LEU A 213 15.06 -11.78 -13.68
C LEU A 213 16.50 -12.11 -14.08
N ASN A 214 16.85 -13.38 -14.24
CA ASN A 214 18.13 -13.75 -14.83
C ASN A 214 18.04 -13.49 -16.34
N PRO A 215 18.79 -12.51 -16.89
CA PRO A 215 18.96 -12.45 -18.33
C PRO A 215 19.49 -13.82 -18.80
N ARG A 216 19.02 -14.30 -19.95
CA ARG A 216 19.77 -15.33 -20.70
C ARG A 216 21.21 -14.82 -20.74
N ILE A 217 22.15 -15.65 -20.30
CA ILE A 217 23.59 -15.32 -20.20
C ILE A 217 24.01 -14.59 -21.47
N TRP A 218 24.12 -13.27 -21.40
CA TRP A 218 24.65 -12.42 -22.44
C TRP A 218 26.02 -12.00 -21.94
N ASN A 219 27.06 -12.34 -22.71
CA ASN A 219 28.43 -12.05 -22.32
C ASN A 219 28.69 -10.57 -22.58
N ALA A 220 29.17 -9.84 -21.55
CA ALA A 220 29.66 -8.49 -21.75
C ALA A 220 30.72 -8.52 -22.87
N PRO A 221 30.60 -7.64 -23.89
CA PRO A 221 31.55 -7.62 -25.01
C PRO A 221 32.96 -7.30 -24.50
N GLU A 222 33.98 -8.01 -25.00
CA GLU A 222 35.38 -7.80 -24.60
C GLU A 222 35.88 -6.37 -24.90
N HIS A 223 35.26 -5.72 -25.90
CA HIS A 223 35.50 -4.34 -26.28
C HIS A 223 34.16 -3.63 -26.50
N SER A 224 33.80 -2.70 -25.62
CA SER A 224 32.61 -1.87 -25.81
C SER A 224 32.94 -0.57 -26.55
N THR A 225 32.11 -0.25 -27.54
CA THR A 225 32.10 1.04 -28.25
C THR A 225 31.51 2.12 -27.36
N PHE A 226 30.53 1.76 -26.54
CA PHE A 226 29.84 2.65 -25.62
C PHE A 226 30.11 2.27 -24.16
N VAL A 227 30.05 3.27 -23.28
CA VAL A 227 30.09 3.12 -21.83
C VAL A 227 28.76 3.62 -21.29
N VAL A 228 27.97 2.71 -20.73
CA VAL A 228 26.67 3.01 -20.11
C VAL A 228 26.90 3.17 -18.61
N THR A 229 26.66 4.37 -18.09
CA THR A 229 26.80 4.70 -16.67
C THR A 229 25.41 4.91 -16.05
N PRO A 230 25.00 4.09 -15.06
CA PRO A 230 23.76 4.31 -14.33
C PRO A 230 23.90 5.54 -13.43
N ILE A 231 22.92 6.44 -13.46
CA ILE A 231 22.83 7.56 -12.52
C ILE A 231 22.03 7.14 -11.29
N GLY A 232 20.84 6.55 -11.49
CA GLY A 232 20.01 6.00 -10.42
C GLY A 232 18.51 6.20 -10.63
N PHE A 233 17.73 5.70 -9.65
CA PHE A 233 16.27 5.83 -9.62
C PHE A 233 15.83 7.11 -8.90
N GLU A 234 14.94 7.84 -9.54
CA GLU A 234 14.10 8.84 -8.89
C GLU A 234 12.67 8.29 -8.78
N PHE A 235 12.24 7.92 -7.58
CA PHE A 235 10.87 7.47 -7.34
C PHE A 235 9.94 8.67 -7.20
N ARG A 236 8.85 8.69 -8.00
CA ARG A 236 7.80 9.71 -7.90
C ARG A 236 6.73 9.28 -6.87
N VAL A 237 7.17 9.02 -5.65
CA VAL A 237 6.35 8.53 -4.53
C VAL A 237 6.60 9.39 -3.29
N HIS A 238 5.57 9.71 -2.51
CA HIS A 238 5.77 10.45 -1.25
C HIS A 238 6.47 9.57 -0.19
N PRO A 239 7.39 10.09 0.66
CA PRO A 239 8.07 9.29 1.68
C PRO A 239 7.13 8.69 2.74
N ASP A 240 5.96 9.28 2.94
CA ASP A 240 4.92 8.76 3.85
C ASP A 240 3.85 7.91 3.15
N ASP A 241 4.02 7.64 1.84
CA ASP A 241 3.22 6.63 1.15
C ASP A 241 3.49 5.25 1.76
N PRO A 242 2.45 4.46 2.05
CA PRO A 242 2.60 3.15 2.69
C PRO A 242 3.47 2.17 1.88
N ARG A 243 3.56 2.34 0.55
CA ARG A 243 4.38 1.49 -0.31
C ARG A 243 5.87 1.80 -0.22
N ALA A 244 6.25 3.00 0.22
CA ALA A 244 7.64 3.45 0.20
C ALA A 244 8.57 2.51 0.98
N VAL A 245 8.14 2.03 2.15
CA VAL A 245 8.97 1.12 2.96
C VAL A 245 9.07 -0.25 2.28
N HIS A 246 7.91 -0.85 1.99
CA HIS A 246 7.83 -2.24 1.54
C HIS A 246 8.33 -2.46 0.12
N GLN A 247 8.09 -1.51 -0.79
CA GLN A 247 8.40 -1.66 -2.21
C GLN A 247 9.64 -0.89 -2.67
N ILE A 248 10.21 -0.01 -1.85
CA ILE A 248 11.45 0.71 -2.17
C ILE A 248 12.57 0.29 -1.20
N GLU A 249 12.45 0.62 0.09
CA GLU A 249 13.55 0.40 1.06
C GLU A 249 13.80 -1.09 1.34
N GLU A 250 12.75 -1.88 1.63
CA GLU A 250 12.88 -3.32 1.90
C GLU A 250 13.22 -4.12 0.63
N ALA A 251 12.84 -3.60 -0.54
CA ALA A 251 13.10 -4.19 -1.86
C ALA A 251 14.34 -3.64 -2.56
N ALA A 252 15.20 -2.88 -1.86
CA ALA A 252 16.30 -2.15 -2.48
C ALA A 252 17.25 -3.04 -3.30
N SER A 253 17.52 -4.27 -2.84
CA SER A 253 18.36 -5.22 -3.59
C SER A 253 17.77 -5.63 -4.94
N GLU A 254 16.44 -5.66 -5.07
CA GLU A 254 15.77 -5.98 -6.33
C GLU A 254 15.83 -4.80 -7.31
N TRP A 255 15.74 -3.56 -6.80
CA TRP A 255 15.96 -2.35 -7.59
C TRP A 255 17.40 -2.22 -8.07
N GLU A 256 18.37 -2.49 -7.20
CA GLU A 256 19.80 -2.53 -7.53
C GLU A 256 20.07 -3.58 -8.63
N LEU A 257 19.52 -4.80 -8.50
CA LEU A 257 19.66 -5.83 -9.53
C LEU A 257 19.02 -5.40 -10.86
N HIS A 258 17.83 -4.80 -10.83
CA HIS A 258 17.18 -4.30 -12.05
C HIS A 258 17.99 -3.20 -12.73
N LEU A 259 18.63 -2.31 -11.97
CA LEU A 259 19.52 -1.27 -12.49
C LEU A 259 20.67 -1.88 -13.29
N ASP A 260 21.34 -2.89 -12.72
CA ASP A 260 22.46 -3.59 -13.34
C ASP A 260 22.03 -4.32 -14.63
N VAL A 261 20.89 -5.02 -14.58
CA VAL A 261 20.32 -5.69 -15.76
C VAL A 261 19.98 -4.69 -16.86
N MET A 262 19.36 -3.56 -16.52
CA MET A 262 19.03 -2.53 -17.50
C MET A 262 20.28 -1.87 -18.10
N GLN A 263 21.32 -1.63 -17.30
CA GLN A 263 22.61 -1.14 -17.79
C GLN A 263 23.17 -2.09 -18.86
N GLN A 264 23.15 -3.40 -18.58
CA GLN A 264 23.62 -4.42 -19.51
C GLN A 264 22.77 -4.47 -20.79
N VAL A 265 21.44 -4.51 -20.66
CA VAL A 265 20.52 -4.54 -21.82
C VAL A 265 20.74 -3.33 -22.72
N ILE A 266 20.86 -2.14 -22.15
CA ILE A 266 21.13 -0.91 -22.91
C ILE A 266 22.47 -1.01 -23.61
N ALA A 267 23.54 -1.44 -22.91
CA ALA A 267 24.86 -1.57 -23.50
C ALA A 267 24.84 -2.50 -24.72
N GLU A 268 24.18 -3.65 -24.63
CA GLU A 268 24.12 -4.62 -25.72
C GLU A 268 23.27 -4.15 -26.91
N VAL A 269 22.13 -3.53 -26.63
CA VAL A 269 21.28 -2.93 -27.68
C VAL A 269 22.07 -1.86 -28.44
N LEU A 270 22.89 -1.08 -27.74
CA LEU A 270 23.76 -0.08 -28.37
C LEU A 270 24.87 -0.73 -29.21
N GLU A 271 25.54 -1.76 -28.73
CA GLU A 271 26.60 -2.43 -29.52
C GLU A 271 26.06 -3.15 -30.76
N LEU A 272 24.80 -3.64 -30.71
CA LEU A 272 24.20 -4.37 -31.83
C LEU A 272 23.60 -3.47 -32.90
N TYR A 273 22.99 -2.36 -32.50
CA TYR A 273 22.14 -1.55 -33.39
C TYR A 273 22.56 -0.09 -33.52
N ALA A 274 23.37 0.44 -32.60
CA ALA A 274 23.68 1.86 -32.59
C ALA A 274 24.96 2.18 -33.39
N VAL A 275 24.95 3.35 -34.02
CA VAL A 275 26.10 3.90 -34.72
C VAL A 275 26.63 5.12 -33.95
N GLU A 276 27.94 5.20 -33.77
CA GLU A 276 28.60 6.28 -33.01
C GLU A 276 28.37 7.67 -33.64
N ARG A 277 28.14 8.67 -32.79
CA ARG A 277 27.98 10.09 -33.14
C ARG A 277 28.92 10.99 -32.35
N GLY A 278 28.82 12.30 -32.59
CA GLY A 278 29.50 13.32 -31.80
C GLY A 278 29.16 13.24 -30.30
N GLU A 279 30.04 13.81 -29.47
CA GLU A 279 29.92 13.81 -28.02
C GLU A 279 28.63 14.51 -27.55
N GLN A 280 27.89 13.87 -26.63
CA GLN A 280 26.75 14.51 -25.96
C GLN A 280 27.27 15.53 -24.95
N PRO A 281 26.71 16.75 -24.88
CA PRO A 281 27.05 17.72 -23.85
C PRO A 281 26.90 17.15 -22.43
N LEU A 282 27.79 17.58 -21.53
CA LEU A 282 27.76 17.17 -20.11
C LEU A 282 26.61 17.87 -19.36
N ASN A 283 26.39 19.16 -19.64
CA ASN A 283 25.38 19.97 -18.97
C ASN A 283 24.10 20.01 -19.80
N LEU A 284 22.97 20.00 -19.10
CA LEU A 284 21.66 20.23 -19.71
C LEU A 284 21.44 21.72 -19.94
N MET A 285 20.80 22.04 -21.05
CA MET A 285 20.25 23.36 -21.30
C MET A 285 18.84 23.48 -20.72
N PRO A 286 18.41 24.68 -20.29
CA PRO A 286 17.05 24.90 -19.82
C PRO A 286 16.03 24.44 -20.86
N GLY A 287 15.08 23.59 -20.45
CA GLY A 287 14.02 23.05 -21.34
C GLY A 287 14.34 21.72 -22.05
N GLU A 288 15.55 21.17 -21.90
CA GLU A 288 15.88 19.86 -22.50
C GLU A 288 15.20 18.66 -21.82
N LEU A 289 14.75 18.81 -20.56
CA LEU A 289 14.06 17.77 -19.80
C LEU A 289 12.53 17.91 -19.77
N GLY A 290 11.96 18.79 -20.60
CA GLY A 290 10.52 19.08 -20.59
C GLY A 290 10.10 20.00 -19.45
N GLU A 291 8.79 20.23 -19.32
CA GLU A 291 8.22 21.06 -18.26
C GLU A 291 8.29 20.35 -16.89
N PRO A 292 8.33 21.11 -15.77
CA PRO A 292 8.25 20.54 -14.43
C PRO A 292 7.05 19.60 -14.29
N ASP A 293 7.24 18.52 -13.54
CA ASP A 293 6.12 17.63 -13.27
C ASP A 293 5.02 18.36 -12.49
N VAL A 294 3.77 17.93 -12.69
CA VAL A 294 2.60 18.45 -11.96
C VAL A 294 2.16 17.36 -10.99
N PRO A 295 2.60 17.40 -9.71
CA PRO A 295 2.36 16.31 -8.76
C PRO A 295 0.87 15.97 -8.60
N GLU A 296 -0.02 16.96 -8.77
CA GLU A 296 -1.47 16.75 -8.67
C GLU A 296 -2.03 15.76 -9.71
N VAL A 297 -1.37 15.62 -10.87
CA VAL A 297 -1.74 14.64 -11.92
C VAL A 297 -1.54 13.20 -11.43
N TYR A 298 -0.56 12.97 -10.55
CA TYR A 298 -0.37 11.64 -9.96
C TYR A 298 -1.50 11.29 -8.98
N SER A 299 -2.01 12.27 -8.21
CA SER A 299 -3.16 12.06 -7.31
C SER A 299 -4.49 11.87 -8.06
N SER A 300 -4.67 12.53 -9.21
CA SER A 300 -5.91 12.44 -9.97
C SER A 300 -6.19 11.03 -10.52
N ALA A 301 -5.14 10.24 -10.79
CA ALA A 301 -5.26 8.85 -11.21
C ALA A 301 -5.90 7.93 -10.15
N PHE A 302 -5.99 8.37 -8.90
CA PHE A 302 -6.57 7.61 -7.79
C PHE A 302 -7.96 8.11 -7.37
N HIS A 303 -8.48 9.16 -8.00
CA HIS A 303 -9.85 9.64 -7.76
C HIS A 303 -10.84 8.89 -8.65
N ALA A 304 -11.84 8.23 -8.05
CA ALA A 304 -12.97 7.70 -8.79
C ALA A 304 -14.00 8.82 -9.01
N ARG A 305 -14.32 9.14 -10.27
CA ARG A 305 -15.46 10.01 -10.58
C ARG A 305 -16.74 9.18 -10.60
N ARG A 306 -17.72 9.54 -9.77
CA ARG A 306 -19.09 9.05 -9.96
C ARG A 306 -19.67 9.69 -11.21
N SER A 307 -20.14 8.87 -12.15
CA SER A 307 -21.01 9.35 -13.23
C SER A 307 -22.17 10.11 -12.61
N PRO A 308 -22.49 11.33 -13.09
CA PRO A 308 -23.60 12.08 -12.54
C PRO A 308 -24.88 11.27 -12.71
N SER A 309 -25.53 10.90 -11.61
CA SER A 309 -26.96 10.57 -11.65
C SER A 309 -27.66 11.80 -12.23
N SER A 310 -28.60 11.59 -13.14
CA SER A 310 -29.13 12.54 -14.13
C SER A 310 -29.80 13.83 -13.63
N HIS A 311 -29.53 14.34 -12.42
CA HIS A 311 -30.20 15.52 -11.86
C HIS A 311 -29.35 16.47 -11.00
N THR A 312 -28.02 16.52 -11.14
CA THR A 312 -27.24 17.61 -10.52
C THR A 312 -26.10 18.06 -11.43
N GLU A 313 -26.16 19.36 -11.79
CA GLU A 313 -25.14 20.09 -12.51
C GLU A 313 -23.83 20.17 -11.71
N GLU A 314 -22.72 20.14 -12.47
CA GLU A 314 -21.36 20.60 -12.14
C GLU A 314 -20.79 20.21 -10.77
N GLY A 315 -20.11 19.05 -10.75
CA GLY A 315 -19.21 18.65 -9.67
C GLY A 315 -19.35 17.17 -9.35
N GLY A 316 -18.72 16.30 -10.16
CA GLY A 316 -18.66 14.88 -9.83
C GLY A 316 -18.09 14.69 -8.43
N ALA A 317 -18.85 14.05 -7.53
CA ALA A 317 -18.41 13.83 -6.15
C ALA A 317 -17.12 12.99 -6.15
N ILE A 318 -15.99 13.64 -5.85
CA ILE A 318 -14.68 12.99 -5.74
C ILE A 318 -14.71 12.14 -4.47
N THR A 319 -14.47 10.83 -4.63
CA THR A 319 -14.25 9.94 -3.48
C THR A 319 -12.75 9.85 -3.18
N GLU A 320 -12.35 10.26 -1.98
CA GLU A 320 -11.00 10.06 -1.45
C GLU A 320 -10.88 8.67 -0.85
N HIS A 321 -9.91 7.87 -1.32
CA HIS A 321 -9.62 6.57 -0.75
C HIS A 321 -8.60 6.69 0.39
N ARG A 322 -8.92 6.11 1.54
CA ARG A 322 -8.05 6.09 2.73
C ARG A 322 -7.80 4.65 3.17
N MET A 323 -6.64 4.44 3.77
CA MET A 323 -6.27 3.19 4.42
C MET A 323 -6.33 3.33 5.94
N MET A 324 -6.72 2.26 6.61
CA MET A 324 -6.59 2.11 8.05
C MET A 324 -5.37 1.24 8.33
N SER A 325 -4.39 1.82 9.00
CA SER A 325 -3.21 1.10 9.48
C SER A 325 -3.58 0.07 10.55
N ALA A 326 -2.68 -0.88 10.81
CA ALA A 326 -2.86 -1.86 11.88
C ALA A 326 -3.12 -1.23 13.28
N ASP A 327 -2.61 -0.03 13.50
CA ASP A 327 -2.79 0.74 14.74
C ASP A 327 -4.13 1.52 14.78
N GLY A 328 -4.98 1.39 13.76
CA GLY A 328 -6.28 2.06 13.66
C GLY A 328 -6.18 3.52 13.23
N VAL A 329 -5.00 4.00 12.80
CA VAL A 329 -4.81 5.35 12.26
C VAL A 329 -5.17 5.35 10.78
N GLU A 330 -6.09 6.24 10.39
CA GLU A 330 -6.41 6.50 9.00
C GLU A 330 -5.32 7.31 8.30
N ARG A 331 -4.95 6.91 7.09
CA ARG A 331 -4.01 7.62 6.23
C ARG A 331 -4.55 7.68 4.79
N PRO A 332 -4.17 8.68 3.99
CA PRO A 332 -4.48 8.68 2.57
C PRO A 332 -3.92 7.42 1.90
N TRP A 333 -4.68 6.84 0.97
CA TRP A 333 -4.22 5.69 0.18
C TRP A 333 -3.03 6.03 -0.71
N PHE A 334 -3.10 7.21 -1.31
CA PHE A 334 -2.06 7.79 -2.14
C PHE A 334 -1.74 9.17 -1.57
N GLN A 335 -0.46 9.48 -1.45
CA GLN A 335 -0.01 10.81 -1.12
C GLN A 335 0.67 11.42 -2.33
N THR A 336 0.33 12.67 -2.62
CA THR A 336 0.93 13.42 -3.73
C THR A 336 2.46 13.45 -3.56
N PRO A 337 3.24 13.06 -4.59
CA PRO A 337 4.69 13.11 -4.52
C PRO A 337 5.21 14.52 -4.28
N MET A 338 6.42 14.66 -3.75
CA MET A 338 7.04 15.97 -3.61
C MET A 338 7.33 16.60 -4.98
N PRO A 339 7.18 17.93 -5.14
CA PRO A 339 7.53 18.61 -6.38
C PRO A 339 9.01 18.48 -6.69
N GLN A 340 9.34 18.33 -7.97
CA GLN A 340 10.72 18.35 -8.43
C GLN A 340 11.36 19.74 -8.26
N ARG A 341 12.67 19.75 -8.01
CA ARG A 341 13.45 21.00 -7.87
C ARG A 341 14.22 21.29 -9.14
N PHE A 342 14.08 22.52 -9.61
CA PHE A 342 14.77 23.00 -10.80
C PHE A 342 15.61 24.22 -10.45
N ARG A 343 16.81 24.27 -11.02
CA ARG A 343 17.68 25.46 -11.04
C ARG A 343 17.98 25.78 -12.50
N ASP A 344 17.69 27.01 -12.90
CA ASP A 344 17.84 27.46 -14.29
C ASP A 344 17.17 26.52 -15.30
N GLY A 345 16.00 25.96 -14.95
CA GLY A 345 15.27 25.02 -15.81
C GLY A 345 15.87 23.62 -15.93
N VAL A 346 16.84 23.25 -15.08
CA VAL A 346 17.45 21.92 -15.01
C VAL A 346 17.18 21.28 -13.65
N LEU A 347 16.88 19.98 -13.65
CA LEU A 347 16.56 19.22 -12.44
C LEU A 347 17.76 19.15 -11.49
N GLU A 348 17.62 19.65 -10.26
CA GLU A 348 18.73 19.78 -9.31
C GLU A 348 19.32 18.43 -8.87
N LEU A 349 18.54 17.35 -8.90
CA LEU A 349 19.02 16.02 -8.49
C LEU A 349 19.98 15.40 -9.50
N LEU A 350 19.91 15.79 -10.78
CA LEU A 350 20.74 15.18 -11.82
C LEU A 350 22.18 15.70 -11.75
N PRO A 351 23.19 14.82 -11.71
CA PRO A 351 24.59 15.25 -11.69
C PRO A 351 25.05 15.82 -13.04
N PHE A 352 24.47 15.35 -14.15
CA PHE A 352 24.78 15.73 -15.53
C PHE A 352 23.63 15.29 -16.47
N SER A 353 23.72 15.64 -17.75
CA SER A 353 22.73 15.32 -18.79
C SER A 353 22.57 13.81 -19.00
N PRO A 354 21.39 13.22 -18.73
CA PRO A 354 21.11 11.82 -19.05
C PRO A 354 20.99 11.63 -20.57
N THR A 355 21.36 10.45 -21.05
CA THR A 355 21.21 10.06 -22.46
C THR A 355 19.94 9.25 -22.69
N ILE A 356 19.61 8.34 -21.76
CA ILE A 356 18.41 7.49 -21.83
C ILE A 356 17.67 7.62 -20.50
N ILE A 357 16.36 7.83 -20.59
CA ILE A 357 15.47 7.94 -19.43
C ILE A 357 14.35 6.92 -19.60
N LEU A 358 14.25 5.99 -18.65
CA LEU A 358 13.07 5.13 -18.55
C LEU A 358 12.09 5.81 -17.61
N HIS A 359 10.98 6.28 -18.19
CA HIS A 359 9.96 7.03 -17.49
C HIS A 359 8.73 6.15 -17.24
N SER A 360 8.32 6.08 -15.99
CA SER A 360 7.21 5.26 -15.50
C SER A 360 6.15 6.15 -14.86
N ALA A 361 4.90 6.03 -15.34
CA ALA A 361 3.76 6.81 -14.86
C ALA A 361 2.51 5.92 -14.70
N PHE A 362 1.58 6.34 -13.83
CA PHE A 362 0.32 5.62 -13.68
C PHE A 362 -0.56 5.79 -14.92
N ARG A 363 -1.11 4.67 -15.41
CA ARG A 363 -2.12 4.71 -16.47
C ARG A 363 -3.40 5.34 -15.93
N HIS A 364 -3.85 6.41 -16.58
CA HIS A 364 -5.17 6.96 -16.31
C HIS A 364 -6.24 5.98 -16.82
N ILE A 365 -7.01 5.39 -15.90
CA ILE A 365 -8.13 4.51 -16.23
C ILE A 365 -9.38 5.22 -15.73
N GLU A 366 -10.28 5.62 -16.65
CA GLU A 366 -11.62 6.05 -16.26
C GLU A 366 -12.34 4.83 -15.66
N ARG A 367 -12.57 4.85 -14.35
CA ARG A 367 -13.11 3.71 -13.61
C ARG A 367 -14.61 3.87 -13.47
N ASP A 368 -15.35 3.05 -14.20
CA ASP A 368 -16.79 2.92 -14.00
C ASP A 368 -17.07 2.05 -12.75
N ILE A 369 -17.79 2.62 -11.79
CA ILE A 369 -18.05 2.04 -10.45
C ILE A 369 -18.94 0.79 -10.54
N SER A 370 -19.52 0.53 -11.72
CA SER A 370 -20.40 -0.59 -12.03
C SER A 370 -19.69 -1.96 -12.09
N SER A 371 -18.35 -2.02 -12.20
CA SER A 371 -17.65 -3.30 -12.33
C SER A 371 -17.27 -3.93 -10.98
N ALA A 372 -17.59 -5.21 -10.79
CA ALA A 372 -17.23 -6.00 -9.61
C ALA A 372 -15.71 -6.11 -9.35
N ASP A 373 -14.88 -5.74 -10.34
CA ASP A 373 -13.42 -5.79 -10.31
C ASP A 373 -12.74 -4.48 -9.88
N VAL A 374 -13.51 -3.43 -9.52
CA VAL A 374 -12.96 -2.14 -9.05
C VAL A 374 -12.02 -2.35 -7.86
N ASN A 375 -12.32 -3.31 -6.98
CA ASN A 375 -11.50 -3.65 -5.81
C ASN A 375 -10.13 -4.28 -6.17
N ARG A 376 -10.00 -5.03 -7.27
CA ARG A 376 -8.68 -5.50 -7.73
C ARG A 376 -7.90 -4.41 -8.45
N ARG A 377 -8.60 -3.56 -9.22
CA ARG A 377 -8.00 -2.53 -10.07
C ARG A 377 -7.55 -1.28 -9.31
N LEU A 378 -8.18 -0.96 -8.18
CA LEU A 378 -7.74 0.12 -7.25
C LEU A 378 -6.41 -0.21 -6.55
N MET A 379 -6.16 -1.51 -6.33
CA MET A 379 -5.08 -2.02 -5.48
C MET A 379 -3.81 -2.37 -6.28
N GLN A 380 -3.91 -2.40 -7.61
CA GLN A 380 -2.81 -2.62 -8.53
C GLN A 380 -2.84 -1.53 -9.61
N PRO A 381 -2.32 -0.33 -9.32
CA PRO A 381 -2.20 0.69 -10.35
C PRO A 381 -1.32 0.13 -11.48
N VAL A 382 -1.84 0.16 -12.70
CA VAL A 382 -1.04 -0.23 -13.87
C VAL A 382 -0.12 0.93 -14.20
N VAL A 383 1.16 0.62 -14.36
CA VAL A 383 2.18 1.57 -14.72
C VAL A 383 2.49 1.41 -16.20
N ASP A 384 2.51 2.52 -16.93
CA ASP A 384 3.03 2.59 -18.28
C ASP A 384 4.48 3.05 -18.24
N ILE A 385 5.34 2.33 -18.97
CA ILE A 385 6.77 2.61 -19.07
C ILE A 385 7.07 3.09 -20.49
N SER A 386 7.79 4.19 -20.58
CA SER A 386 8.28 4.83 -21.80
C SER A 386 9.80 4.98 -21.73
N CYS A 387 10.46 5.06 -22.88
CA CYS A 387 11.90 5.20 -23.02
C CYS A 387 12.17 6.44 -23.84
N LEU A 388 12.85 7.41 -23.25
CA LEU A 388 13.18 8.70 -23.84
C LEU A 388 14.68 8.73 -24.11
N VAL A 389 15.07 9.25 -25.26
CA VAL A 389 16.48 9.39 -25.67
C VAL A 389 16.79 10.86 -25.89
N HIS A 390 17.95 11.29 -25.41
CA HIS A 390 18.40 12.66 -25.57
C HIS A 390 18.62 12.99 -27.07
N PRO A 391 18.16 14.14 -27.58
CA PRO A 391 18.27 14.48 -29.00
C PRO A 391 19.72 14.54 -29.49
N ASN A 392 20.64 14.96 -28.61
CA ASN A 392 22.08 15.01 -28.86
C ASN A 392 22.83 13.78 -28.29
N ALA A 393 22.20 12.61 -28.21
CA ALA A 393 22.86 11.39 -27.77
C ALA A 393 24.12 11.09 -28.62
N CYS A 394 25.13 10.47 -28.01
CA CYS A 394 26.38 10.13 -28.69
C CYS A 394 26.26 8.92 -29.64
N PHE A 395 25.02 8.52 -29.95
CA PHE A 395 24.69 7.44 -30.85
C PHE A 395 23.43 7.79 -31.64
N TRP A 396 23.17 7.05 -32.71
CA TRP A 396 21.89 7.07 -33.41
C TRP A 396 21.51 5.65 -33.86
N TRP A 397 20.22 5.44 -34.02
CA TRP A 397 19.64 4.26 -34.63
C TRP A 397 19.02 4.63 -35.98
N ASN A 398 19.03 3.71 -36.93
CA ASN A 398 18.16 3.84 -38.09
C ASN A 398 16.69 3.73 -37.65
N ALA A 399 15.73 4.27 -38.42
CA ALA A 399 14.31 4.28 -38.00
C ALA A 399 13.76 2.88 -37.64
N ASP A 400 14.08 1.85 -38.43
CA ASP A 400 13.66 0.46 -38.16
C ASP A 400 14.34 -0.12 -36.91
N GLU A 401 15.59 0.30 -36.64
CA GLU A 401 16.37 -0.15 -35.50
C GLU A 401 16.00 0.60 -34.22
N GLU A 402 15.53 1.84 -34.32
CA GLU A 402 15.09 2.67 -33.20
C GLU A 402 13.85 2.08 -32.52
N GLU A 403 12.81 1.75 -33.30
CA GLU A 403 11.60 1.14 -32.75
C GLU A 403 11.93 -0.21 -32.10
N ARG A 404 12.76 -1.02 -32.77
CA ARG A 404 13.16 -2.34 -32.29
C ARG A 404 13.98 -2.24 -30.99
N SER A 405 14.98 -1.36 -30.97
CA SER A 405 15.87 -1.14 -29.82
C SER A 405 15.11 -0.62 -28.61
N THR A 406 14.26 0.39 -28.84
CA THR A 406 13.41 0.98 -27.80
C THR A 406 12.43 -0.06 -27.24
N ARG A 407 11.82 -0.89 -28.11
CA ARG A 407 10.93 -1.98 -27.67
C ARG A 407 11.66 -3.03 -26.84
N LEU A 408 12.88 -3.43 -27.22
CA LEU A 408 13.69 -4.37 -26.43
C LEU A 408 13.99 -3.84 -25.04
N ILE A 409 14.42 -2.58 -24.93
CA ILE A 409 14.69 -1.92 -23.63
C ILE A 409 13.40 -1.87 -22.79
N LEU A 410 12.27 -1.48 -23.39
CA LEU A 410 10.98 -1.41 -22.72
C LEU A 410 10.45 -2.78 -22.25
N ASP A 411 10.63 -3.82 -23.04
CA ASP A 411 10.18 -5.17 -22.71
C ASP A 411 10.90 -5.74 -21.49
N TYR A 412 12.15 -5.35 -21.26
CA TYR A 412 12.87 -5.67 -20.03
C TYR A 412 12.44 -4.78 -18.86
N ALA A 413 12.34 -3.46 -19.06
CA ALA A 413 11.92 -2.53 -18.01
C ALA A 413 10.53 -2.88 -17.44
N LYS A 414 9.62 -3.40 -18.27
CA LYS A 414 8.27 -3.85 -17.87
C LYS A 414 8.25 -5.13 -17.02
N ARG A 415 9.37 -5.86 -16.93
CA ARG A 415 9.45 -7.07 -16.08
C ARG A 415 9.59 -6.74 -14.60
N MET A 416 9.73 -5.46 -14.25
CA MET A 416 9.83 -5.04 -12.85
C MET A 416 8.56 -5.47 -12.09
N PRO A 417 8.69 -6.18 -10.95
CA PRO A 417 7.53 -6.70 -10.24
C PRO A 417 6.75 -5.59 -9.50
N PHE A 418 7.35 -4.41 -9.32
CA PHE A 418 6.80 -3.29 -8.57
C PHE A 418 6.03 -2.30 -9.46
N ALA A 419 4.83 -1.90 -9.02
CA ALA A 419 3.98 -0.95 -9.71
C ALA A 419 4.13 0.47 -9.13
N LEU A 420 5.35 1.01 -9.19
CA LEU A 420 5.68 2.36 -8.71
C LEU A 420 6.08 3.28 -9.88
N PRO A 421 5.70 4.57 -9.84
CA PRO A 421 6.16 5.56 -10.80
C PRO A 421 7.60 5.95 -10.48
N PHE A 422 8.45 5.95 -11.50
CA PHE A 422 9.87 6.28 -11.35
C PHE A 422 10.45 6.87 -12.63
N ASN A 423 11.57 7.58 -12.50
CA ASN A 423 12.49 7.86 -13.59
C ASN A 423 13.79 7.10 -13.33
N LEU A 424 14.26 6.35 -14.31
CA LEU A 424 15.56 5.71 -14.26
C LEU A 424 16.48 6.34 -15.31
N TYR A 425 17.58 6.91 -14.84
CA TYR A 425 18.49 7.72 -15.65
C TYR A 425 19.78 6.98 -15.99
N PHE A 426 20.15 6.98 -17.27
CA PHE A 426 21.42 6.47 -17.77
C PHE A 426 22.14 7.53 -18.58
N ARG A 427 23.47 7.57 -18.44
CA ARG A 427 24.37 8.31 -19.33
C ARG A 427 25.11 7.33 -20.22
N VAL A 428 25.21 7.66 -21.50
CA VAL A 428 25.96 6.89 -22.48
C VAL A 428 27.03 7.80 -23.06
N ASP A 429 28.27 7.32 -23.05
CA ASP A 429 29.41 8.01 -23.65
C ASP A 429 30.17 7.06 -24.57
N SER A 430 30.80 7.60 -25.62
CA SER A 430 31.71 6.81 -26.47
C SER A 430 32.97 6.44 -25.69
N ALA A 431 33.34 5.15 -25.73
CA ALA A 431 34.58 4.66 -25.15
C ALA A 431 35.82 5.29 -25.80
N LYS A 432 35.72 5.73 -27.06
CA LYS A 432 36.79 6.47 -27.75
C LYS A 432 36.98 7.86 -27.16
N VAL A 433 35.88 8.57 -26.90
CA VAL A 433 35.90 9.91 -26.30
C VAL A 433 36.43 9.88 -24.88
N LEU A 434 35.96 8.94 -24.05
CA LEU A 434 36.42 8.79 -22.67
C LEU A 434 37.92 8.44 -22.59
N ARG A 435 38.43 7.60 -23.51
CA ARG A 435 39.87 7.31 -23.61
C ARG A 435 40.68 8.51 -24.06
N ALA A 436 40.17 9.30 -25.00
CA ALA A 436 40.84 10.50 -25.48
C ALA A 436 40.83 11.65 -24.45
N LYS A 437 39.81 11.72 -23.59
CA LYS A 437 39.61 12.78 -22.58
C LYS A 437 39.44 12.19 -21.17
N PRO A 438 40.51 11.71 -20.53
CA PRO A 438 40.44 11.13 -19.18
C PRO A 438 40.09 12.14 -18.07
N SER A 439 40.12 13.45 -18.36
CA SER A 439 39.60 14.49 -17.45
C SER A 439 38.06 14.43 -17.36
N LEU A 440 37.38 14.17 -18.47
CA LEU A 440 35.91 14.08 -18.53
C LEU A 440 35.41 12.89 -17.71
N ALA A 441 36.06 11.73 -17.82
CA ALA A 441 35.71 10.54 -17.03
C ALA A 441 35.83 10.79 -15.51
N ARG A 442 36.88 11.51 -15.08
CA ARG A 442 37.06 11.88 -13.66
C ARG A 442 36.04 12.91 -13.19
N GLU A 443 35.67 13.84 -14.05
CA GLU A 443 34.64 14.84 -13.75
C GLU A 443 33.26 14.19 -13.59
N LEU A 444 32.87 13.30 -14.52
CA LEU A 444 31.65 12.49 -14.43
C LEU A 444 31.59 11.70 -13.12
N GLU A 445 32.68 11.00 -12.78
CA GLU A 445 32.76 10.23 -11.55
C GLU A 445 32.66 11.12 -10.29
N SER A 446 33.29 12.29 -10.31
CA SER A 446 33.21 13.27 -9.22
C SER A 446 31.79 13.80 -9.02
N LEU A 447 31.12 14.19 -10.12
CA LEU A 447 29.75 14.72 -10.08
C LEU A 447 28.76 13.65 -9.64
N LEU A 448 28.92 12.40 -10.12
CA LEU A 448 28.08 11.27 -9.72
C LEU A 448 28.25 10.98 -8.22
N ARG A 449 29.49 10.91 -7.72
CA ARG A 449 29.75 10.71 -6.29
C ARG A 449 29.20 11.83 -5.41
N ALA A 450 29.19 13.08 -5.90
CA ALA A 450 28.66 14.21 -5.15
C ALA A 450 27.13 14.12 -4.94
N LYS A 451 26.40 13.45 -5.86
CA LYS A 451 24.94 13.29 -5.79
C LYS A 451 24.47 11.86 -5.52
N SER A 452 25.37 10.90 -5.34
CA SER A 452 25.02 9.47 -5.19
C SER A 452 24.08 9.20 -4.02
N SER A 453 24.21 9.95 -2.92
CA SER A 453 23.32 9.82 -1.75
C SER A 453 21.87 10.20 -2.05
N LEU A 454 21.60 10.98 -3.11
CA LEU A 454 20.25 11.35 -3.52
C LEU A 454 19.49 10.21 -4.19
N PHE A 455 20.22 9.20 -4.69
CA PHE A 455 19.67 8.02 -5.37
C PHE A 455 19.73 6.75 -4.49
N ASP A 456 20.01 6.89 -3.20
CA ASP A 456 20.10 5.76 -2.27
C ASP A 456 18.70 5.19 -1.95
N VAL A 457 18.37 4.10 -2.64
CA VAL A 457 17.09 3.37 -2.51
C VAL A 457 16.86 2.86 -1.08
N ARG A 458 17.92 2.49 -0.36
CA ARG A 458 17.83 1.96 1.02
C ARG A 458 17.48 3.02 2.04
N ARG A 459 17.70 4.29 1.69
CA ARG A 459 17.49 5.46 2.56
C ARG A 459 16.47 6.44 1.99
N PHE A 460 15.66 5.99 1.03
CA PHE A 460 14.71 6.78 0.27
C PHE A 460 13.95 7.82 1.13
N ARG A 461 13.30 7.40 2.23
CA ARG A 461 12.51 8.35 3.04
C ARG A 461 13.34 9.43 3.69
N SER A 462 14.53 9.07 4.18
CA SER A 462 15.43 10.03 4.81
C SER A 462 15.99 11.04 3.82
N VAL A 463 16.27 10.59 2.60
CA VAL A 463 16.75 11.44 1.49
C VAL A 463 15.66 12.39 1.04
N ALA A 464 14.44 11.88 0.79
CA ALA A 464 13.29 12.69 0.38
C ALA A 464 12.95 13.79 1.40
N ARG A 465 12.96 13.46 2.71
CA ARG A 465 12.70 14.44 3.78
C ARG A 465 13.84 15.44 3.98
N SER A 466 15.09 15.02 3.79
CA SER A 466 16.23 15.94 3.86
C SER A 466 16.23 16.92 2.70
N ALA A 467 15.79 16.47 1.52
CA ALA A 467 15.50 17.36 0.42
C ALA A 467 14.45 18.40 0.87
N GLU A 468 13.28 17.98 1.35
CA GLU A 468 12.21 18.86 1.84
C GLU A 468 12.67 19.91 2.88
N ALA A 469 13.41 19.51 3.92
CA ALA A 469 13.86 20.44 4.97
C ALA A 469 14.74 21.59 4.44
N GLY A 470 15.46 21.38 3.34
CA GLY A 470 16.26 22.42 2.69
C GLY A 470 15.46 23.51 1.96
N SER A 471 14.12 23.44 1.90
CA SER A 471 13.26 24.48 1.28
C SER A 471 12.61 25.45 2.25
N VAL A 472 12.95 25.42 3.54
CA VAL A 472 12.33 26.29 4.56
C VAL A 472 13.15 27.57 4.84
N ASP A 473 14.31 27.75 4.21
CA ASP A 473 15.04 29.02 4.29
C ASP A 473 14.78 29.89 3.03
N PRO A 474 14.16 31.08 3.17
CA PRO A 474 13.85 32.00 2.08
C PRO A 474 15.06 32.74 1.49
#